data_AF-A0A950MLY8-F1
#
_entry.id   AF-A0A950MLY8-F1
#
_cell.length_a   1.000
_cell.length_b   1.000
_cell.length_c   1.000
_cell.angle_alpha   90.00
_cell.angle_beta   90.00
_cell.angle_gamma   90.00
#
_symmetry.space_group_name_H-M   'P 1'
#
loop_
_entity.id
_entity.type
_entity.pdbx_description
1 polymer ?
#
loop_
_entity_poly.entity_id
_entity_poly.type
_entity_poly.pdbx_seq_one_letter_code
_entity_poly.pdbx_strand_id
1 'polypeptide(L)' 'MSTPAAYREYAADCLAAMRAAMLPEVRALLLAMAQRWNEFAERAEKQAASTPSANERM' A
#
# COMPACT_ATOMS: atom_id res chain seq x y z
N MET A 1 3.21 8.22 -11.00
CA MET A 1 1.98 7.68 -10.38
C MET A 1 2.33 6.32 -9.82
N SER A 2 2.35 6.14 -8.50
CA SER A 2 2.49 4.80 -7.93
C SER A 2 1.13 4.09 -7.99
N THR A 3 1.10 2.88 -8.53
CA THR A 3 -0.12 2.08 -8.66
C THR A 3 -0.46 1.41 -7.32
N PRO A 4 -1.70 0.96 -7.09
CA PRO A 4 -2.02 0.15 -5.92
C PRO A 4 -1.10 -1.07 -5.75
N ALA A 5 -0.68 -1.68 -6.86
CA ALA A 5 0.28 -2.78 -6.88
C ALA A 5 1.64 -2.36 -6.30
N ALA A 6 2.18 -1.21 -6.73
CA ALA A 6 3.45 -0.69 -6.19
C ALA A 6 3.37 -0.43 -4.67
N TYR A 7 2.24 0.09 -4.18
CA TYR A 7 2.06 0.25 -2.73
C TYR A 7 2.06 -1.10 -1.99
N ARG A 8 1.46 -2.14 -2.56
CA ARG A 8 1.52 -3.49 -1.96
C ARG A 8 2.93 -4.09 -1.98
N GLU A 9 3.69 -3.85 -3.03
CA GLU A 9 5.10 -4.25 -3.09
C GLU A 9 5.91 -3.58 -1.97
N TYR A 10 5.77 -2.26 -1.79
CA TYR A 10 6.44 -1.55 -0.69
C TYR A 10 6.02 -2.06 0.69
N ALA A 11 4.75 -2.43 0.88
CA ALA A 11 4.29 -3.05 2.11
C ALA A 11 4.97 -4.41 2.34
N ALA A 12 5.08 -5.23 1.29
CA ALA A 12 5.74 -6.53 1.36
C ALA A 12 7.24 -6.41 1.68
N ASP A 13 7.93 -5.44 1.09
CA ASP A 13 9.34 -5.16 1.38
C ASP A 13 9.55 -4.72 2.84
N CYS A 14 8.68 -3.86 3.37
CA CYS A 14 8.72 -3.48 4.77
C CYS A 14 8.56 -4.69 5.70
N LEU A 15 7.63 -5.61 5.39
CA LEU A 15 7.43 -6.84 6.16
C LEU A 15 8.62 -7.82 6.03
N ALA A 16 9.24 -7.88 4.86
CA ALA A 16 10.45 -8.67 4.65
C ALA A 16 11.63 -8.13 5.48
N ALA A 17 11.86 -6.81 5.44
CA ALA A 17 12.86 -6.15 6.27
C ALA A 17 12.58 -6.32 7.76
N MET A 18 11.31 -6.25 8.19
CA MET A 18 10.91 -6.46 9.59
C MET A 18 11.33 -7.83 10.10
N ARG A 19 11.23 -8.88 9.27
CA ARG A 19 11.64 -10.24 9.65
C ARG A 19 13.16 -10.33 9.88
N ALA A 20 13.95 -9.56 9.15
CA ALA A 20 15.41 -9.52 9.30
C ALA A 20 15.88 -8.56 10.42
N ALA A 21 15.04 -7.62 10.86
CA ALA A 21 15.39 -6.65 11.88
C ALA A 21 15.46 -7.28 13.28
N MET A 22 16.57 -7.02 13.98
CA MET A 22 16.82 -7.49 15.36
C MET A 22 16.34 -6.50 16.42
N LEU A 23 16.30 -5.20 16.10
CA LEU A 23 15.86 -4.16 17.03
C LEU A 23 14.33 -4.06 17.07
N PRO A 24 13.68 -4.18 18.23
CA PRO A 24 12.23 -4.10 18.36
C PRO A 24 11.63 -2.80 17.79
N GLU A 25 12.30 -1.68 17.98
CA GLU A 25 11.87 -0.36 17.52
C GLU A 25 11.85 -0.28 15.99
N VAL A 26 12.87 -0.88 15.35
CA VAL A 26 12.96 -0.97 13.90
C VAL A 26 11.87 -1.89 13.35
N ARG A 27 11.56 -3.00 14.04
CA ARG A 27 10.45 -3.89 13.66
C ARG A 27 9.10 -3.16 13.73
N ALA A 28 8.87 -2.41 14.81
CA ALA A 28 7.64 -1.63 14.98
C ALA A 28 7.48 -0.56 13.90
N LEU A 29 8.56 0.15 13.57
CA LEU A 29 8.56 1.15 12.50
C LEU A 29 8.23 0.51 11.13
N LEU A 30 8.89 -0.60 10.79
CA LEU A 30 8.66 -1.31 9.54
C LEU A 30 7.23 -1.85 9.43
N LEU A 31 6.66 -2.33 10.54
CA LEU A 31 5.25 -2.73 10.58
C LEU A 31 4.31 -1.55 10.31
N ALA A 32 4.54 -0.40 10.96
CA ALA A 32 3.73 0.80 10.75
C ALA A 32 3.82 1.30 9.30
N MET A 33 5.01 1.25 8.69
CA MET A 33 5.18 1.58 7.28
C MET A 33 4.43 0.63 6.36
N ALA A 34 4.50 -0.68 6.61
CA ALA A 34 3.76 -1.67 5.82
C ALA A 34 2.25 -1.44 5.86
N GLN A 35 1.71 -1.16 7.06
CA GLN A 35 0.29 -0.82 7.23
C GLN A 35 -0.08 0.44 6.45
N ARG A 36 0.75 1.48 6.52
CA ARG A 36 0.51 2.74 5.80
C ARG A 36 0.50 2.55 4.29
N TRP A 37 1.39 1.72 3.75
CA TRP A 37 1.40 1.39 2.33
C TRP A 37 0.13 0.63 1.90
N ASN A 38 -0.35 -0.32 2.72
CA ASN A 38 -1.63 -1.00 2.46
C ASN A 38 -2.81 -0.02 2.43
N GLU A 39 -2.88 0.95 3.36
CA GLU A 39 -3.93 1.97 3.33
C GLU A 39 -3.89 2.83 2.06
N PHE A 40 -2.70 3.10 1.51
CA PHE A 40 -2.57 3.82 0.25
C PHE A 40 -3.02 2.97 -0.94
N ALA A 41 -2.70 1.68 -0.95
CA ALA A 41 -3.20 0.74 -1.96
C ALA A 41 -4.73 0.72 -1.96
N GLU A 42 -5.36 0.53 -0.79
CA GLU A 42 -6.81 0.50 -0.65
C GLU A 42 -7.46 1.82 -1.08
N ARG A 43 -6.88 2.96 -0.70
CA ARG A 43 -7.40 4.27 -1.11
C ARG A 43 -7.29 4.48 -2.61
N ALA A 44 -6.20 4.05 -3.23
CA ALA A 44 -6.02 4.16 -4.67
C ALA A 44 -6.99 3.25 -5.45
N GLU A 45 -7.27 2.04 -4.94
CA GLU A 45 -8.27 1.15 -5.53
C GLU A 45 -9.70 1.70 -5.41
N LYS A 46 -10.05 2.24 -4.23
CA LYS A 46 -11.35 2.87 -4.03
C LYS A 46 -11.55 4.05 -4.97
N GLN A 47 -10.51 4.87 -5.21
CA GLN A 47 -10.57 5.98 -6.16
C GLN A 47 -10.71 5.49 -7.61
N ALA A 48 -9.97 4.44 -7.99
CA ALA A 48 -10.10 3.84 -9.32
C ALA A 48 -11.50 3.25 -9.55
N ALA A 49 -12.07 2.57 -8.55
CA ALA A 49 -13.42 2.00 -8.62
C ALA A 49 -14.54 3.06 -8.60
N SER A 50 -14.30 4.21 -7.98
CA SER A 50 -15.28 5.30 -7.86
C SER A 50 -15.30 6.23 -9.06
N THR A 51 -14.42 6.04 -10.05
CA THR A 51 -14.46 6.79 -11.31
C THR A 51 -15.45 6.09 -12.25
N PRO A 52 -16.68 6.60 -12.44
CA PRO A 52 -17.58 6.02 -13.42
C PRO A 52 -17.01 6.36 -14.79
N SER A 53 -16.85 5.33 -15.63
CA SER A 53 -16.56 5.51 -17.06
C SER A 53 -17.60 6.46 -17.65
N ALA A 54 -17.18 7.66 -18.05
CA ALA A 54 -18.04 8.71 -18.57
C ALA A 54 -18.52 8.44 -20.01
N ASN A 55 -18.85 7.18 -20.35
CA ASN A 55 -19.15 6.79 -21.74
C ASN A 55 -20.36 5.85 -21.93
N GLU A 56 -21.33 5.86 -21.01
CA GLU A 56 -22.61 5.14 -21.18
C GLU A 56 -23.81 6.08 -21.42
N ARG A 57 -23.58 7.31 -21.89
CA ARG A 57 -24.66 8.24 -22.28
C ARG A 57 -24.29 9.11 -23.48
N MET A 58 -24.34 8.57 -24.70
CA MET A 58 -24.91 9.22 -25.89
C MET A 58 -24.89 8.30 -27.11
#